data_AF-A0A371MMX2-F1
#
_entry.id   AF-A0A371MMX2-F1
#
_cell.length_a   1.000
_cell.length_b   1.000
_cell.length_c   1.000
_cell.angle_alpha   90.00
_cell.angle_beta   90.00
_cell.angle_gamma   90.00
#
_symmetry.space_group_name_H-M   'P 1'
#
loop_
_entity.id
_entity.type
_entity.pdbx_description
1 polymer ?
#
loop_
_entity_poly.entity_id
_entity_poly.type
_entity_poly.pdbx_seq_one_letter_code
_entity_poly.pdbx_strand_id
1 'polypeptide(L)'
;MQVYTTDTPAARSGRIKVGIADYAVSGDESTLTTSGLGSCIGVALYDSETRVSGLAHAMLPEADDDSEPAKFVDTGIELLLSEMRAAGADIDRVVAKIAGGSTMFDFTSADGDGSIGDRNVAATRATLDGFGIDVVAEDVGGSHGRSLELDSETGDLRVRSAKSGNHVL
;
A
#
# COMPACT_ATOMS: atom_id res chain seq x y z
N MET A 1 21.66 39.28 19.71
CA MET A 1 21.77 37.80 19.67
C MET A 1 20.38 37.24 19.45
N GLN A 2 20.04 36.85 18.21
CA GLN A 2 19.05 35.82 17.90
C GLN A 2 19.51 35.18 16.59
N VAL A 3 20.04 33.97 16.71
CA VAL A 3 20.32 33.09 15.58
C VAL A 3 19.02 32.36 15.28
N TYR A 4 18.38 32.71 14.16
CA TYR A 4 17.29 31.92 13.62
C TYR A 4 17.92 30.75 12.87
N THR A 5 18.08 29.61 13.55
CA THR A 5 18.28 28.35 12.83
C THR A 5 16.93 27.97 12.25
N THR A 6 16.76 28.22 10.94
CA THR A 6 15.78 27.47 10.16
C THR A 6 16.29 26.05 10.13
N ASP A 7 15.73 25.20 10.98
CA ASP A 7 15.81 23.76 10.86
C ASP A 7 15.02 23.41 9.59
N THR A 8 15.70 23.47 8.45
CA THR A 8 15.20 22.92 7.20
C THR A 8 15.35 21.41 7.36
N PRO A 9 14.24 20.62 7.39
CA PRO A 9 14.36 19.16 7.42
C PRO A 9 15.22 18.72 6.25
N ALA A 10 16.11 17.76 6.48
CA ALA A 10 16.99 17.20 5.49
C ALA A 10 16.24 16.94 4.18
N ALA A 11 16.88 17.24 3.04
CA ALA A 11 16.28 17.08 1.73
C ALA A 11 15.82 15.63 1.58
N ARG A 12 14.49 15.41 1.58
CA ARG A 12 13.89 14.08 1.41
C ARG A 12 14.53 13.39 0.21
N SER A 13 15.04 12.19 0.44
CA SER A 13 15.44 11.28 -0.63
C SER A 13 14.26 11.08 -1.59
N GLY A 14 14.55 10.83 -2.86
CA GLY A 14 13.61 11.01 -3.97
C GLY A 14 12.27 10.27 -3.85
N ARG A 15 11.34 10.62 -4.75
CA ARG A 15 10.06 9.92 -4.90
C ARG A 15 10.24 8.65 -5.73
N ILE A 16 9.84 7.52 -5.19
CA ILE A 16 9.83 6.24 -5.90
C ILE A 16 8.39 5.97 -6.36
N LYS A 17 8.21 5.70 -7.65
CA LYS A 17 6.89 5.41 -8.22
C LYS A 17 6.71 3.90 -8.35
N VAL A 18 5.62 3.40 -7.80
CA VAL A 18 5.16 2.02 -7.93
C VAL A 18 4.11 1.97 -9.03
N GLY A 19 4.38 1.15 -10.05
CA GLY A 19 3.49 0.91 -11.18
C GLY A 19 2.23 0.13 -10.82
N ILE A 20 1.50 -0.30 -11.83
CA ILE A 20 0.41 -1.29 -11.67
C ILE A 20 1.06 -2.67 -11.73
N ALA A 21 0.63 -3.61 -10.87
CA ALA A 21 1.23 -4.94 -10.77
C ALA A 21 2.73 -4.88 -10.43
N ASP A 22 3.07 -4.00 -9.50
CA ASP A 22 4.44 -3.64 -9.15
C ASP A 22 4.55 -3.32 -7.65
N TYR A 23 5.78 -3.25 -7.15
CA TYR A 23 6.06 -2.92 -5.76
C TYR A 23 7.40 -2.16 -5.62
N ALA A 24 7.60 -1.54 -4.46
CA ALA A 24 8.89 -0.99 -4.08
C ALA A 24 9.12 -1.10 -2.57
N VAL A 25 10.38 -1.22 -2.18
CA VAL A 25 10.86 -1.14 -0.80
C VAL A 25 11.83 0.02 -0.66
N SER A 26 11.80 0.72 0.46
CA SER A 26 12.80 1.73 0.80
C SER A 26 13.14 1.71 2.29
N GLY A 27 14.44 1.75 2.59
CA GLY A 27 14.98 1.96 3.94
C GLY A 27 15.61 3.35 4.15
N ASP A 28 15.38 4.28 3.21
CA ASP A 28 15.88 5.66 3.27
C ASP A 28 14.72 6.65 3.43
N GLU A 29 15.01 7.93 3.61
CA GLU A 29 14.03 9.05 3.73
C GLU A 29 13.33 9.36 2.39
N SER A 30 12.71 8.36 1.75
CA SER A 30 12.03 8.46 0.46
C SER A 30 10.50 8.60 0.62
N THR A 31 9.81 8.77 -0.52
CA THR A 31 8.36 8.66 -0.55
C THR A 31 7.95 7.68 -1.64
N LEU A 32 7.32 6.57 -1.26
CA LEU A 32 6.76 5.60 -2.20
C LEU A 32 5.40 6.09 -2.68
N THR A 33 5.12 6.04 -3.98
CA THR A 33 3.89 6.59 -4.55
C THR A 33 3.26 5.66 -5.55
N THR A 34 1.93 5.55 -5.51
CA THR A 34 1.16 4.90 -6.57
C THR A 34 -0.12 5.67 -6.86
N SER A 35 -0.70 5.46 -8.02
CA SER A 35 -1.86 6.24 -8.50
C SER A 35 -2.78 5.38 -9.35
N GLY A 36 -4.05 5.77 -9.41
CA GLY A 36 -5.03 5.08 -10.26
C GLY A 36 -5.57 3.82 -9.62
N LEU A 37 -5.61 3.76 -8.29
CA LEU A 37 -6.25 2.67 -7.54
C LEU A 37 -7.77 2.79 -7.70
N GLY A 38 -8.30 2.12 -8.72
CA GLY A 38 -9.72 1.83 -8.89
C GLY A 38 -10.08 0.58 -8.08
N SER A 39 -10.40 -0.51 -8.77
CA SER A 39 -10.61 -1.82 -8.13
C SER A 39 -9.31 -2.43 -7.58
N CYS A 40 -8.15 -2.03 -8.10
CA CYS A 40 -6.84 -2.40 -7.55
C CYS A 40 -6.69 -1.93 -6.10
N ILE A 41 -5.76 -2.55 -5.37
CA ILE A 41 -5.47 -2.20 -3.98
C ILE A 41 -3.99 -1.84 -3.79
N GLY A 42 -3.78 -0.75 -3.06
CA GLY A 42 -2.47 -0.34 -2.57
C GLY A 42 -2.28 -0.88 -1.16
N VAL A 43 -1.19 -1.62 -0.95
CA VAL A 43 -0.80 -2.16 0.36
C VAL A 43 0.49 -1.49 0.79
N ALA A 44 0.40 -0.67 1.84
CA ALA A 44 1.55 -0.02 2.45
C ALA A 44 1.94 -0.76 3.72
N LEU A 45 3.21 -1.11 3.83
CA LEU A 45 3.79 -1.83 4.96
C LEU A 45 4.92 -1.01 5.57
N TYR A 46 5.07 -1.05 6.88
CA TYR A 46 6.04 -0.22 7.58
C TYR A 46 6.53 -0.86 8.88
N ASP A 47 7.86 -0.93 9.07
CA ASP A 47 8.50 -1.19 10.36
C ASP A 47 9.04 0.13 10.93
N SER A 48 8.49 0.57 12.06
CA SER A 48 8.81 1.88 12.66
C SER A 48 10.23 1.98 13.23
N GLU A 49 10.83 0.86 13.62
CA GLU A 49 12.16 0.85 14.23
C GLU A 49 13.25 0.99 13.16
N THR A 50 13.12 0.23 12.08
CA THR A 50 14.08 0.24 10.97
C THR A 50 13.75 1.26 9.89
N ARG A 51 12.52 1.80 9.91
CA ARG A 51 11.94 2.71 8.90
C ARG A 51 11.92 2.10 7.49
N VAL A 52 12.01 0.77 7.42
CA VAL A 52 11.80 0.07 6.15
C VAL A 52 10.32 0.15 5.81
N SER A 53 10.06 0.62 4.60
CA SER A 53 8.72 0.82 4.07
C SER A 53 8.57 0.04 2.78
N GLY A 54 7.38 -0.50 2.57
CA GLY A 54 7.00 -1.22 1.36
C GLY A 54 5.68 -0.69 0.81
N LEU A 55 5.57 -0.61 -0.51
CA LEU A 55 4.31 -0.28 -1.18
C LEU A 55 4.11 -1.21 -2.38
N ALA A 56 2.98 -1.91 -2.41
CA ALA A 56 2.54 -2.71 -3.55
C ALA A 56 1.27 -2.14 -4.19
N HIS A 57 1.11 -2.34 -5.50
CA HIS A 57 -0.12 -2.08 -6.24
C HIS A 57 -0.60 -3.38 -6.90
N ALA A 58 -1.44 -4.11 -6.18
CA ALA A 58 -2.00 -5.38 -6.64
C ALA A 58 -3.31 -5.16 -7.41
N MET A 59 -3.52 -5.93 -8.47
CA MET A 59 -4.68 -5.81 -9.36
C MET A 59 -5.79 -6.82 -9.05
N LEU A 60 -5.40 -8.04 -8.66
CA LEU A 60 -6.27 -9.21 -8.57
C LEU A 60 -6.09 -9.91 -7.22
N PRO A 61 -7.10 -10.65 -6.72
CA PRO A 61 -7.09 -11.16 -5.35
C PRO A 61 -6.12 -12.32 -5.15
N GLU A 62 -6.18 -13.35 -5.99
CA GLU A 62 -5.44 -14.60 -5.79
C GLU A 62 -4.81 -15.04 -7.10
N ALA A 63 -3.58 -15.55 -7.02
CA ALA A 63 -2.80 -16.03 -8.15
C ALA A 63 -3.21 -17.46 -8.57
N ASP A 64 -3.31 -17.70 -9.88
CA ASP A 64 -3.26 -19.04 -10.47
C ASP A 64 -1.81 -19.34 -10.91
N ASP A 65 -1.34 -20.60 -10.83
CA ASP A 65 0.06 -21.03 -11.10
C ASP A 65 0.78 -20.26 -12.26
N ASP A 66 2.08 -19.95 -12.07
CA ASP A 66 2.97 -19.27 -13.04
C ASP A 66 2.64 -17.79 -13.35
N SER A 67 2.19 -17.03 -12.35
CA SER A 67 1.81 -15.62 -12.48
C SER A 67 2.88 -14.62 -12.02
N GLU A 68 2.82 -13.39 -12.56
CA GLU A 68 3.60 -12.23 -12.08
C GLU A 68 3.20 -11.91 -10.63
N PRO A 69 4.06 -12.11 -9.62
CA PRO A 69 3.64 -12.08 -8.21
C PRO A 69 3.02 -10.74 -7.77
N ALA A 70 3.60 -9.60 -8.19
CA ALA A 70 3.12 -8.28 -7.81
C ALA A 70 1.74 -7.92 -8.40
N LYS A 71 1.24 -8.71 -9.35
CA LYS A 71 -0.11 -8.54 -9.92
C LYS A 71 -1.21 -8.99 -8.96
N PHE A 72 -0.92 -9.93 -8.07
CA PHE A 72 -1.90 -10.54 -7.18
C PHE A 72 -1.65 -10.13 -5.73
N VAL A 73 -2.71 -10.09 -4.93
CA VAL A 73 -2.63 -9.61 -3.55
C VAL A 73 -1.83 -10.57 -2.68
N ASP A 74 -2.13 -11.86 -2.75
CA ASP A 74 -1.46 -12.92 -1.98
C ASP A 74 0.07 -12.93 -2.19
N THR A 75 0.49 -13.16 -3.42
CA THR A 75 1.89 -13.28 -3.82
C THR A 75 2.61 -11.94 -3.82
N GLY A 76 1.90 -10.83 -4.07
CA GLY A 76 2.44 -9.48 -3.98
C GLY A 76 2.79 -9.07 -2.55
N ILE A 77 1.96 -9.41 -1.57
CA ILE A 77 2.24 -9.16 -0.15
C ILE A 77 3.39 -10.05 0.33
N GLU A 78 3.37 -11.34 0.00
CA GLU A 78 4.46 -12.26 0.35
C GLU A 78 5.81 -11.77 -0.19
N LEU A 79 5.85 -11.39 -1.47
CA LEU A 79 7.05 -10.84 -2.10
C LEU A 79 7.51 -9.55 -1.41
N LEU A 80 6.59 -8.63 -1.14
CA LEU A 80 6.91 -7.36 -0.48
C LEU A 80 7.51 -7.58 0.91
N LEU A 81 6.96 -8.51 1.70
CA LEU A 81 7.48 -8.86 3.02
C LEU A 81 8.87 -9.47 2.95
N SER A 82 9.10 -10.37 1.98
CA SER A 82 10.43 -10.95 1.73
C SER A 82 11.47 -9.86 1.45
N GLU A 83 11.15 -8.92 0.57
CA GLU A 83 12.06 -7.83 0.20
C GLU A 83 12.26 -6.82 1.34
N MET A 84 11.22 -6.52 2.12
CA MET A 84 11.34 -5.71 3.33
C MET A 84 12.25 -6.38 4.36
N ARG A 85 12.10 -7.69 4.58
CA ARG A 85 12.98 -8.46 5.47
C ARG A 85 14.42 -8.42 4.98
N ALA A 86 14.65 -8.55 3.67
CA ALA A 86 15.98 -8.45 3.07
C ALA A 86 16.58 -7.04 3.25
N ALA A 87 15.75 -6.00 3.27
CA ALA A 87 16.14 -4.62 3.57
C ALA A 87 16.33 -4.35 5.08
N GLY A 88 16.07 -5.33 5.95
CA GLY A 88 16.33 -5.26 7.38
C GLY A 88 15.09 -5.06 8.26
N ALA A 89 13.88 -5.05 7.68
CA ALA A 89 12.64 -4.98 8.47
C ALA A 89 12.47 -6.22 9.37
N ASP A 90 11.93 -5.99 10.55
CA ASP A 90 11.43 -7.05 11.41
C ASP A 90 9.94 -7.24 11.16
N ILE A 91 9.58 -8.37 10.55
CA ILE A 91 8.22 -8.65 10.09
C ILE A 91 7.23 -8.70 11.25
N ASP A 92 7.66 -9.11 12.45
CA ASP A 92 6.81 -9.16 13.65
C ASP A 92 6.40 -7.76 14.14
N ARG A 93 7.04 -6.69 13.64
CA ARG A 93 6.72 -5.29 13.94
C ARG A 93 6.04 -4.56 12.79
N VAL A 94 5.95 -5.18 11.62
CA VAL A 94 5.38 -4.54 10.44
C VAL A 94 3.89 -4.32 10.66
N VAL A 95 3.42 -3.11 10.37
CA VAL A 95 2.00 -2.77 10.32
C VAL A 95 1.59 -2.45 8.90
N ALA A 96 0.31 -2.68 8.59
CA ALA A 96 -0.26 -2.42 7.28
C ALA A 96 -1.25 -1.24 7.27
N LYS A 97 -1.22 -0.48 6.18
CA LYS A 97 -2.26 0.48 5.81
C LYS A 97 -2.69 0.21 4.38
N ILE A 98 -3.99 0.17 4.13
CA ILE A 98 -4.52 -0.26 2.82
C ILE A 98 -5.48 0.76 2.23
N ALA A 99 -5.43 0.95 0.91
CA ALA A 99 -6.37 1.84 0.24
C ALA A 99 -6.62 1.41 -1.22
N GLY A 100 -7.82 1.66 -1.73
CA GLY A 100 -8.24 1.22 -3.07
C GLY A 100 -9.49 0.35 -3.03
N GLY A 101 -9.57 -0.68 -3.86
CA GLY A 101 -10.70 -1.62 -3.84
C GLY A 101 -12.03 -0.99 -4.23
N SER A 102 -12.04 0.08 -5.02
CA SER A 102 -13.25 0.77 -5.44
C SER A 102 -14.06 -0.05 -6.43
N THR A 103 -15.38 0.05 -6.32
CA THR A 103 -16.36 -0.48 -7.27
C THR A 103 -16.91 0.69 -8.08
N MET A 104 -16.35 0.95 -9.26
CA MET A 104 -16.82 2.04 -10.14
C MET A 104 -18.10 1.67 -10.91
N PHE A 105 -18.37 0.37 -11.06
CA PHE A 105 -19.56 -0.14 -11.74
C PHE A 105 -20.15 -1.29 -10.92
N ASP A 106 -21.43 -1.15 -10.54
CA ASP A 106 -22.23 -2.21 -9.94
C ASP A 106 -22.64 -3.22 -11.02
N PHE A 107 -21.70 -4.07 -11.43
CA PHE A 107 -22.02 -5.32 -12.08
C PHE A 107 -21.92 -6.40 -11.01
N THR A 108 -22.98 -6.58 -10.24
CA THR A 108 -23.13 -7.79 -9.42
C THR A 108 -23.08 -8.97 -10.39
N SER A 109 -21.97 -9.69 -10.41
CA SER A 109 -21.89 -10.98 -11.09
C SER A 109 -23.03 -11.85 -10.57
N ALA A 110 -23.72 -12.56 -11.47
CA ALA A 110 -24.86 -13.41 -11.12
C ALA A 110 -24.50 -14.48 -10.06
N ASP A 111 -23.21 -14.74 -9.87
CA ASP A 111 -22.63 -15.75 -8.99
C ASP A 111 -22.39 -15.28 -7.54
N GLY A 112 -22.67 -14.01 -7.19
CA GLY A 112 -22.66 -13.53 -5.80
C GLY A 112 -21.28 -13.24 -5.18
N ASP A 113 -20.20 -13.34 -5.97
CA ASP A 113 -18.79 -13.28 -5.52
C ASP A 113 -18.24 -11.85 -5.26
N GLY A 114 -19.11 -10.82 -5.28
CA GLY A 114 -18.70 -9.42 -5.09
C GLY A 114 -17.90 -8.82 -6.26
N SER A 115 -17.59 -7.51 -6.16
CA SER A 115 -16.77 -6.84 -7.19
C SER A 115 -15.31 -7.30 -7.11
N ILE A 116 -14.49 -6.98 -8.13
CA ILE A 116 -13.03 -7.21 -8.04
C ILE A 116 -12.42 -6.41 -6.89
N GLY A 117 -12.93 -5.20 -6.64
CA GLY A 117 -12.47 -4.36 -5.53
C GLY A 117 -12.77 -4.98 -4.18
N ASP A 118 -13.99 -5.51 -3.99
CA ASP A 118 -14.40 -6.18 -2.75
C ASP A 118 -13.52 -7.41 -2.47
N ARG A 119 -13.23 -8.19 -3.53
CA ARG A 119 -12.37 -9.37 -3.46
C ARG A 119 -10.92 -9.02 -3.17
N ASN A 120 -10.38 -7.98 -3.79
CA ASN A 120 -9.03 -7.51 -3.50
C ASN A 120 -8.89 -7.09 -2.03
N VAL A 121 -9.88 -6.39 -1.47
CA VAL A 121 -9.89 -6.01 -0.05
C VAL A 121 -9.96 -7.23 0.85
N ALA A 122 -10.85 -8.18 0.54
CA ALA A 122 -10.99 -9.42 1.31
C ALA A 122 -9.70 -10.25 1.30
N ALA A 123 -9.11 -10.47 0.12
CA ALA A 123 -7.84 -11.15 -0.04
C ALA A 123 -6.72 -10.43 0.71
N THR A 124 -6.66 -9.09 0.66
CA THR A 124 -5.61 -8.32 1.33
C THR A 124 -5.64 -8.53 2.83
N ARG A 125 -6.83 -8.46 3.44
CA ARG A 125 -7.00 -8.70 4.87
C ARG A 125 -6.65 -10.13 5.25
N ALA A 126 -7.11 -11.11 4.46
CA ALA A 126 -6.84 -12.52 4.72
C ALA A 126 -5.35 -12.86 4.61
N THR A 127 -4.65 -12.34 3.59
CA THR A 127 -3.22 -12.55 3.41
C THR A 127 -2.43 -11.90 4.55
N LEU A 128 -2.72 -10.65 4.92
CA LEU A 128 -2.04 -9.96 6.02
C LEU A 128 -2.25 -10.67 7.35
N ASP A 129 -3.48 -11.11 7.65
CA ASP A 129 -3.80 -11.91 8.83
C ASP A 129 -3.02 -13.24 8.85
N GLY A 130 -2.89 -13.90 7.70
CA GLY A 130 -2.07 -15.11 7.55
C GLY A 130 -0.58 -14.91 7.86
N PHE A 131 -0.05 -13.69 7.67
CA PHE A 131 1.30 -13.30 8.07
C PHE A 131 1.37 -12.68 9.47
N GLY A 132 0.23 -12.54 10.17
CA GLY A 132 0.17 -11.93 11.50
C GLY A 132 0.36 -10.40 11.51
N ILE A 133 0.04 -9.73 10.41
CA ILE A 133 0.23 -8.28 10.24
C ILE A 133 -1.07 -7.54 10.46
N ASP A 134 -1.07 -6.62 11.42
CA ASP A 134 -2.23 -5.80 11.74
C ASP A 134 -2.45 -4.71 10.68
N VAL A 135 -3.69 -4.61 10.19
CA VAL A 135 -4.16 -3.44 9.41
C VAL A 135 -4.56 -2.34 10.39
N VAL A 136 -3.71 -1.33 10.54
CA VAL A 136 -3.91 -0.25 11.52
C VAL A 136 -4.77 0.90 10.99
N ALA A 137 -4.89 1.04 9.67
CA ALA A 137 -5.75 2.03 9.02
C ALA A 137 -6.11 1.63 7.58
N GLU A 138 -7.27 2.06 7.10
CA GLU A 138 -7.75 1.74 5.75
C GLU A 138 -8.63 2.83 5.12
N ASP A 139 -8.53 2.99 3.79
CA ASP A 139 -9.49 3.72 2.94
C ASP A 139 -9.83 2.88 1.71
N VAL A 140 -10.77 1.95 1.88
CA VAL A 140 -11.14 0.95 0.88
C VAL A 140 -12.57 1.14 0.36
N GLY A 141 -12.90 0.53 -0.77
CA GLY A 141 -14.24 0.54 -1.34
C GLY A 141 -14.63 1.88 -1.95
N GLY A 142 -15.93 2.17 -2.02
CA GLY A 142 -16.47 3.36 -2.67
C GLY A 142 -16.38 3.30 -4.20
N SER A 143 -16.59 4.42 -4.88
CA SER A 143 -16.77 4.46 -6.35
C SER A 143 -15.80 5.41 -7.07
N HIS A 144 -14.61 5.67 -6.51
CA HIS A 144 -13.66 6.65 -7.06
C HIS A 144 -12.22 6.14 -6.96
N GLY A 145 -11.36 6.65 -7.84
CA GLY A 145 -9.93 6.33 -7.80
C GLY A 145 -9.22 7.01 -6.63
N ARG A 146 -8.13 6.37 -6.18
CA ARG A 146 -7.20 6.90 -5.18
C ARG A 146 -5.77 6.94 -5.70
N SER A 147 -4.97 7.81 -5.11
CA SER A 147 -3.51 7.83 -5.22
C SER A 147 -2.90 7.87 -3.83
N LEU A 148 -1.78 7.20 -3.64
CA LEU A 148 -1.12 7.03 -2.35
C LEU A 148 0.28 7.65 -2.38
N GLU A 149 0.66 8.24 -1.26
CA GLU A 149 2.03 8.63 -0.97
C GLU A 149 2.39 8.12 0.44
N LEU A 150 3.22 7.09 0.52
CA LEU A 150 3.76 6.55 1.76
C LEU A 150 5.05 7.27 2.11
N ASP A 151 5.09 7.86 3.30
CA ASP A 151 6.25 8.51 3.86
C ASP A 151 7.14 7.48 4.56
N SER A 152 8.32 7.19 4.01
CA SER A 152 9.20 6.15 4.56
C SER A 152 9.77 6.52 5.93
N GLU A 153 9.78 7.81 6.29
CA GLU A 153 10.28 8.26 7.58
C GLU A 153 9.24 8.05 8.70
N THR A 154 7.97 8.33 8.42
CA THR A 154 6.90 8.34 9.43
C THR A 154 5.93 7.16 9.35
N GLY A 155 5.90 6.45 8.21
CA GLY A 155 4.88 5.44 7.90
C GLY A 155 3.51 6.04 7.57
N ASP A 156 3.39 7.36 7.43
CA ASP A 156 2.13 8.02 7.08
C ASP A 156 1.72 7.67 5.64
N LEU A 157 0.50 7.18 5.47
CA LEU A 157 -0.05 6.91 4.15
C LEU A 157 -1.01 8.02 3.77
N ARG A 158 -0.57 8.93 2.90
CA ARG A 158 -1.42 10.01 2.39
C ARG A 158 -2.27 9.49 1.25
N VAL A 159 -3.59 9.54 1.42
CA VAL A 159 -4.56 9.13 0.40
C VAL A 159 -5.14 10.37 -0.26
N ARG A 160 -5.11 10.38 -1.59
CA ARG A 160 -5.67 11.46 -2.41
C ARG A 160 -6.76 10.93 -3.32
N SER A 161 -7.93 11.56 -3.28
CA SER A 161 -9.02 11.29 -4.21
C SER A 161 -9.60 12.59 -4.74
N ALA A 162 -9.91 12.63 -6.03
CA ALA A 162 -10.55 13.79 -6.65
C ALA A 162 -11.94 14.10 -6.04
N LYS A 163 -12.62 13.10 -5.45
CA LYS A 163 -13.94 13.28 -4.84
C LYS A 163 -13.91 13.43 -3.33
N SER A 164 -13.10 12.63 -2.63
CA SER A 164 -13.07 12.62 -1.16
C SER A 164 -12.03 13.58 -0.56
N GLY A 165 -11.21 14.23 -1.38
CA GLY A 165 -10.12 15.08 -0.92
C GLY A 165 -8.89 14.28 -0.47
N ASN A 166 -8.05 14.91 0.36
CA ASN A 166 -6.81 14.33 0.85
C ASN A 166 -6.89 14.10 2.36
N HIS A 167 -6.44 12.95 2.82
CA HIS A 167 -6.29 12.63 4.24
C HIS A 167 -5.10 11.71 4.48
N VAL A 168 -4.75 11.49 5.74
CA VAL A 168 -3.63 10.63 6.16
C VAL A 168 -4.19 9.48 6.98
N LEU A 169 -3.75 8.28 6.65
CA LEU A 169 -3.97 7.05 7.40
C LEU A 169 -2.74 6.71 8.25
#